data_AF-A0ABD0RHM6-F1
#
_entry.id   AF-A0ABD0RHM6-F1
#
_cell.length_a   1.000
_cell.length_b   1.000
_cell.length_c   1.000
_cell.angle_alpha   90.00
_cell.angle_beta   90.00
_cell.angle_gamma   90.00
#
_symmetry.space_group_name_H-M   'P 1'
#
loop_
_entity.id
_entity.type
_entity.pdbx_description
1 polymer ?
#
loop_
_entity_poly.entity_id
_entity_poly.type
_entity_poly.pdbx_seq_one_letter_code
_entity_poly.pdbx_strand_id
1 'polypeptide(L)' 'WLLREVQGGWLRQRRFWFVLTTDSLDYYSGPDRDARRLGTLVLTSLCSVLWPDKHTYKQT' A
#
# COMPACT_ATOMS: atom_id res chain seq x y z
N TRP A 1 -5.18 1.26 -7.74
CA TRP A 1 -5.76 1.83 -6.50
C TRP A 1 -5.85 0.73 -5.44
N LEU A 2 -5.31 0.95 -4.25
CA LEU A 2 -5.47 0.06 -3.08
C LEU A 2 -5.75 0.87 -1.82
N LEU A 3 -6.34 0.23 -0.81
CA LEU A 3 -6.51 0.78 0.52
C LEU A 3 -5.28 0.45 1.36
N ARG A 4 -4.72 1.46 2.04
CA ARG A 4 -3.63 1.31 2.99
C ARG A 4 -4.08 1.81 4.35
N GLU A 5 -3.73 1.07 5.40
CA GLU A 5 -3.88 1.54 6.76
C GLU A 5 -2.94 2.73 7.03
N VAL A 6 -3.47 3.76 7.68
CA VAL A 6 -2.71 4.94 8.07
C VAL A 6 -2.73 5.03 9.59
N GLN A 7 -1.55 5.20 10.19
CA GLN A 7 -1.44 5.40 11.63
C GLN A 7 -2.10 6.73 12.03
N GLY A 8 -3.04 6.60 12.97
CA GLY A 8 -3.84 7.63 13.61
C GLY A 8 -4.71 6.89 14.64
N GLY A 9 -5.16 7.54 15.72
CA GLY A 9 -5.77 6.86 16.88
C GLY A 9 -6.96 5.90 16.61
N TRP A 10 -7.45 5.84 15.37
CA TRP A 10 -8.36 4.82 14.84
C TRP A 10 -7.76 4.23 13.54
N LEU A 11 -7.86 2.91 13.33
CA LEU A 11 -7.49 2.23 12.09
C LEU A 11 -8.26 2.84 10.91
N ARG A 12 -7.66 3.81 10.22
CA ARG A 12 -8.23 4.47 9.05
C ARG A 12 -7.56 3.93 7.79
N GLN A 13 -8.36 3.36 6.91
CA GLN A 13 -7.93 3.00 5.57
C GLN A 13 -8.07 4.22 4.65
N ARG A 14 -7.04 4.50 3.85
CA ARG A 14 -7.09 5.53 2.82
C ARG A 14 -6.70 4.93 1.48
N ARG A 15 -7.38 5.40 0.42
CA ARG A 15 -7.14 4.98 -0.96
C ARG A 15 -5.91 5.68 -1.53
N PHE A 16 -4.99 4.90 -2.11
CA PHE A 16 -3.79 5.39 -2.78
C PHE A 16 -3.59 4.70 -4.12
N TRP A 17 -2.82 5.34 -5.00
CA TRP A 17 -2.39 4.74 -6.25
C TRP A 17 -1.07 4.01 -6.03
N PHE A 18 -1.04 2.71 -6.26
CA PHE A 18 0.14 1.87 -6.10
C PHE A 18 0.69 1.50 -7.47
N VAL A 19 2.00 1.52 -7.61
CA VAL A 19 2.73 1.11 -8.81
C VAL A 19 3.75 0.07 -8.40
N LEU A 20 3.69 -1.09 -9.06
CA LEU A 20 4.63 -2.19 -8.87
C LEU A 20 5.65 -2.15 -10.01
N THR A 21 6.93 -2.06 -9.67
CA THR A 21 8.05 -2.23 -10.59
C THR A 21 8.76 -3.56 -10.30
N THR A 22 9.88 -3.80 -10.96
CA THR A 22 10.73 -4.97 -10.72
C THR A 22 11.38 -4.98 -9.33
N ASP A 23 11.62 -3.80 -8.75
CA ASP A 23 12.45 -3.59 -7.56
C ASP A 23 11.77 -2.77 -6.47
N SER A 24 10.56 -2.25 -6.72
CA SER A 24 9.81 -1.47 -5.74
C SER A 24 8.30 -1.62 -5.85
N LEU A 25 7.64 -1.34 -4.72
CA LEU A 25 6.23 -1.00 -4.64
C LEU A 25 6.12 0.44 -4.16
N ASP A 26 5.82 1.34 -5.08
CA ASP A 26 5.63 2.77 -4.81
C ASP A 26 4.15 3.09 -4.60
N TYR A 27 3.86 4.12 -3.80
CA TYR A 27 2.50 4.67 -3.73
C TYR A 27 2.46 6.20 -3.80
N TYR A 28 1.42 6.69 -4.45
CA TYR A 28 1.24 8.06 -4.89
C TYR A 28 -0.11 8.62 -4.42
N SER A 29 -0.22 9.95 -4.37
CA SER A 29 -1.48 10.64 -4.06
C SER A 29 -2.57 10.43 -5.11
N GLY A 30 -2.20 10.07 -6.35
CA GLY A 30 -3.10 9.87 -7.48
C GLY A 30 -2.41 9.14 -8.65
N PRO A 31 -3.13 8.87 -9.74
CA PRO A 31 -2.62 8.15 -10.91
C PRO A 31 -1.94 9.07 -11.94
N ASP A 32 -2.07 10.39 -11.79
CA ASP A 32 -1.51 11.37 -12.71
C ASP A 32 0.02 11.34 -12.73
N ARG A 33 0.62 11.73 -13.85
CA ARG A 33 2.09 11.76 -14.00
C ARG A 33 2.77 12.65 -12.96
N ASP A 34 2.12 13.74 -12.58
CA ASP A 34 2.63 14.71 -11.60
C ASP A 34 2.17 14.40 -10.16
N ALA A 35 1.54 13.24 -9.94
CA ALA A 35 1.11 12.86 -8.61
C ALA A 35 2.32 12.70 -7.68
N ARG A 36 2.19 13.25 -6.46
CA ARG A 36 3.24 13.19 -5.46
C ARG A 36 3.46 11.75 -5.02
N ARG A 37 4.71 11.25 -5.10
CA ARG A 37 5.12 10.00 -4.44
C ARG A 37 5.07 10.18 -2.93
N LEU A 38 4.32 9.32 -2.26
CA LEU A 38 4.09 9.38 -0.82
C LEU A 38 4.96 8.36 -0.06
N GLY A 39 5.43 7.32 -0.73
CA GLY A 39 6.38 6.36 -0.15
C GLY A 39 6.78 5.28 -1.15
N THR A 40 7.76 4.48 -0.73
CA THR A 40 8.35 3.38 -1.50
C THR A 40 8.64 2.21 -0.57
N LEU A 41 8.40 0.99 -1.06
CA LEU A 41 8.88 -0.25 -0.47
C LEU A 41 9.83 -0.89 -1.47
N VAL A 42 11.11 -0.99 -1.13
CA VAL A 42 12.08 -1.73 -1.96
C VAL A 42 11.77 -3.22 -1.87
N LEU A 43 11.55 -3.84 -3.02
CA LEU A 43 11.32 -5.26 -3.14
C LEU A 43 12.67 -5.97 -3.17
N THR A 44 12.91 -6.75 -2.13
CA THR A 44 14.05 -7.67 -2.06
C THR A 44 13.53 -9.10 -2.05
N SER A 45 14.40 -10.08 -2.21
CA SER A 45 14.02 -11.49 -2.06
C SER A 45 13.53 -11.87 -0.66
N LEU A 46 13.60 -10.93 0.30
CA LEU A 46 13.08 -11.09 1.67
C LEU A 46 11.61 -10.66 1.80
N CYS A 47 11.04 -10.01 0.79
CA CYS A 47 9.64 -9.60 0.79
C CYS A 47 8.74 -10.80 0.44
N SER A 48 7.72 -11.05 1.26
CA SER A 48 6.66 -12.01 0.96
C SER A 48 5.31 -11.32 0.87
N VAL A 49 4.48 -11.78 -0.07
CA VAL A 49 3.08 -11.37 -0.17
C VAL A 49 2.24 -12.46 0.45
N LEU A 50 1.54 -12.12 1.53
CA LEU A 50 0.69 -13.04 2.26
C LEU A 50 -0.76 -12.57 2.13
N TRP A 51 -1.68 -13.52 1.98
CA TRP A 51 -3.09 -13.21 2.15
C TRP A 51 -3.32 -12.77 3.60
N PRO A 52 -4.19 -11.77 3.83
CA PRO A 52 -4.64 -11.48 5.18
C PRO A 52 -5.25 -12.77 5.74
N ASP A 53 -4.75 -13.19 6.90
CA ASP A 53 -5.26 -14.34 7.62
C ASP A 53 -6.72 -14.09 8.03
N LYS A 54 -7.47 -15.18 8.22
CA LYS A 54 -8.90 -15.12 8.58
C LYS A 54 -9.18 -14.30 9.86
N HIS A 55 -8.17 -14.08 10.71
CA HIS A 55 -8.29 -13.30 11.94
C HIS A 55 -8.10 -11.78 11.74
N THR A 56 -7.46 -11.37 10.64
CA THR A 56 -7.22 -9.96 10.27
C THR A 56 -8.22 -9.44 9.25
N TYR A 57 -8.93 -10.32 8.52
CA TYR A 57 -10.11 -9.97 7.74
C TYR A 57 -11.30 -9.66 8.66
N LYS A 58 -11.25 -8.53 9.36
CA LYS A 58 -12.46 -7.91 9.88
C LYS A 58 -13.17 -7.30 8.69
N GLN A 59 -14.18 -8.01 8.22
CA GLN A 59 -15.13 -7.59 7.20
C GLN A 59 -15.52 -6.13 7.47
N THR A 60 -15.09 -5.24 6.55
CA THR A 60 -15.42 -3.82 6.55
C THR A 60 -16.54 -3.56 5.56
#